data_AF-A0A142WY05-F1
#
_entry.id   AF-A0A142WY05-F1
#
_cell.length_a   1.000
_cell.length_b   1.000
_cell.length_c   1.000
_cell.angle_alpha   90.00
_cell.angle_beta   90.00
_cell.angle_gamma   90.00
#
_symmetry.space_group_name_H-M   'P 1'
#
loop_
_entity.id
_entity.type
_entity.pdbx_description
1 polymer ?
#
loop_
_entity_poly.entity_id
_entity_poly.type
_entity_poly.pdbx_seq_one_letter_code
_entity_poly.pdbx_strand_id
1 'polypeptide(L)'
;MNPRPRFPDLLDDDVPRELIELGKRIATLPEELYAGFNEPFVQTVEATRRRKRVLSLVQETLSQLRLDVKYLLFDLEVTRRERDELRRQVDEMQAGDAGF
;
A
#
# COMPACT_ATOMS: atom_id res chain seq x y z
N MET A 1 -5.04 -28.04 -35.60
CA MET A 1 -4.74 -28.35 -34.19
C MET A 1 -4.68 -27.03 -33.45
N ASN A 2 -5.67 -26.71 -32.62
CA ASN A 2 -5.72 -25.44 -31.92
C ASN A 2 -4.64 -25.44 -30.83
N PRO A 3 -3.67 -24.50 -30.80
CA PRO A 3 -2.69 -24.47 -29.73
C PRO A 3 -3.42 -24.15 -28.44
N ARG A 4 -3.30 -25.02 -27.44
CA ARG A 4 -3.73 -24.70 -26.07
C ARG A 4 -3.04 -23.40 -25.65
N PRO A 5 -3.73 -22.50 -24.93
CA PRO A 5 -3.10 -21.30 -24.40
C PRO A 5 -1.92 -21.74 -23.54
N ARG A 6 -0.73 -21.27 -23.88
CA ARG A 6 0.52 -21.64 -23.21
C ARG A 6 0.68 -20.98 -21.83
N PHE A 7 -0.10 -19.92 -21.55
CA PHE A 7 -0.11 -19.16 -20.28
C PHE A 7 -1.52 -18.69 -19.86
N PRO A 8 -2.49 -19.57 -19.59
CA PRO A 8 -3.85 -19.13 -19.27
C PRO A 8 -3.94 -18.50 -17.86
N ASP A 9 -3.23 -19.05 -16.87
CA ASP A 9 -3.35 -18.64 -15.46
C ASP A 9 -2.35 -17.54 -15.04
N LEU A 10 -1.40 -17.21 -15.92
CA LEU A 10 -0.35 -16.21 -15.65
C LEU A 10 -0.70 -14.82 -16.16
N LEU A 11 -1.81 -14.67 -16.88
CA LEU A 11 -2.20 -13.44 -17.57
C LEU A 11 -3.56 -12.92 -17.06
N ASP A 12 -3.70 -12.84 -15.74
CA ASP A 12 -4.83 -12.20 -15.06
C ASP A 12 -4.65 -10.66 -14.99
N ASP A 13 -5.70 -9.95 -14.57
CA ASP A 13 -5.72 -8.49 -14.48
C ASP A 13 -4.69 -7.91 -13.48
N ASP A 14 -4.07 -8.76 -12.65
CA ASP A 14 -3.08 -8.34 -11.67
C ASP A 14 -1.69 -8.09 -12.29
N VAL A 15 -1.48 -8.56 -13.53
CA VAL A 15 -0.23 -8.45 -14.28
C VAL A 15 -0.24 -7.24 -15.22
N PRO A 16 0.87 -6.47 -15.33
CA PRO A 16 0.97 -5.37 -16.28
C PRO A 16 0.65 -5.77 -17.71
N ARG A 17 -0.04 -4.88 -18.44
CA ARG A 17 -0.46 -5.09 -19.82
C ARG A 17 0.71 -5.47 -20.73
N GLU A 18 1.89 -4.90 -20.49
CA GLU A 18 3.11 -5.17 -21.24
C GLU A 18 3.55 -6.63 -21.11
N LEU A 19 3.44 -7.21 -19.91
CA LEU A 19 3.76 -8.62 -19.67
C LEU A 19 2.71 -9.56 -20.27
N ILE A 20 1.44 -9.14 -20.28
CA ILE A 20 0.36 -9.87 -20.97
C ILE A 20 0.63 -9.94 -22.47
N GLU A 21 0.94 -8.79 -23.10
CA GLU A 21 1.27 -8.74 -24.52
C GLU A 21 2.57 -9.49 -24.85
N LEU A 22 3.57 -9.45 -23.97
CA LEU A 22 4.78 -10.25 -24.11
C LEU A 22 4.48 -11.75 -24.06
N GLY A 23 3.65 -12.21 -23.12
CA GLY A 23 3.24 -13.60 -23.00
C GLY A 23 2.51 -14.10 -24.25
N LYS A 24 1.61 -13.28 -24.82
CA LYS A 24 0.94 -13.58 -26.09
C LYS A 24 1.94 -13.76 -27.23
N ARG A 25 2.96 -12.90 -27.33
CA ARG A 25 4.02 -13.01 -28.35
C ARG A 25 4.86 -14.27 -28.16
N ILE A 26 5.29 -14.55 -26.93
CA ILE A 26 6.06 -15.76 -26.60
C ILE A 26 5.24 -17.02 -26.95
N ALA A 27 3.93 -17.01 -26.71
CA ALA A 27 3.05 -18.13 -27.05
C ALA A 27 2.97 -18.44 -28.56
N THR A 28 3.28 -17.47 -29.44
CA THR A 28 3.33 -17.67 -30.90
C THR A 28 4.66 -18.25 -31.43
N LEU A 29 5.67 -18.39 -30.56
CA LEU A 29 6.98 -18.88 -30.97
C LEU A 29 6.96 -20.38 -31.30
N PRO A 30 7.81 -20.84 -32.24
CA PRO A 30 8.13 -22.25 -32.43
C PRO A 30 8.57 -22.93 -31.11
N GLU A 31 8.32 -24.23 -30.98
CA GLU A 31 8.55 -24.97 -29.73
C GLU A 31 10.02 -24.91 -29.27
N GLU A 32 10.97 -24.91 -30.21
CA GLU A 32 12.40 -24.88 -29.92
C GLU A 32 12.82 -23.56 -29.24
N LEU A 33 12.18 -22.45 -29.62
CA LEU A 33 12.45 -21.13 -29.04
C LEU A 33 11.64 -20.93 -27.76
N TYR A 34 10.40 -21.40 -27.74
CA TYR A 34 9.50 -21.28 -26.59
C TYR A 34 10.10 -21.85 -25.30
N ALA A 35 10.73 -23.03 -25.39
CA ALA A 35 11.34 -23.71 -24.24
C ALA A 35 12.36 -22.83 -23.49
N GLY A 36 13.13 -22.00 -24.20
CA GLY A 36 14.11 -21.08 -23.60
C GLY A 36 13.50 -19.85 -22.94
N PHE A 37 12.30 -19.43 -23.35
CA PHE A 37 11.64 -18.22 -22.83
C PHE A 37 10.60 -18.50 -21.75
N ASN A 38 10.12 -19.75 -21.65
CA ASN A 38 9.08 -20.11 -20.71
C ASN A 38 9.47 -19.81 -19.26
N GLU A 39 10.58 -20.35 -18.77
CA GLU A 39 11.00 -20.20 -17.37
C GLU A 39 11.32 -18.74 -17.00
N PRO A 40 12.13 -17.98 -17.77
CA PRO A 40 12.40 -16.58 -17.46
C PRO A 40 11.14 -15.70 -17.47
N PHE A 41 10.20 -15.98 -18.37
CA PHE A 41 8.94 -15.25 -18.44
C PHE A 41 8.08 -15.49 -17.19
N VAL A 42 7.89 -16.77 -16.80
CA VAL A 42 7.16 -17.14 -15.58
C VAL A 42 7.76 -16.46 -14.35
N GLN A 43 9.09 -16.52 -14.20
CA GLN A 43 9.79 -15.87 -13.09
C GLN A 43 9.57 -14.35 -13.06
N THR A 44 9.54 -13.70 -14.23
CA THR A 44 9.31 -12.26 -14.35
C THR A 44 7.89 -11.87 -13.96
N VAL A 45 6.89 -12.65 -14.39
CA VAL A 45 5.49 -12.45 -14.00
C VAL A 45 5.33 -12.59 -12.49
N GLU A 46 5.88 -13.65 -11.90
CA GLU A 46 5.81 -13.89 -10.45
C GLU A 46 6.55 -12.81 -9.63
N ALA A 47 7.73 -12.39 -10.07
CA ALA A 47 8.46 -11.30 -9.42
C ALA A 47 7.67 -9.99 -9.47
N THR A 48 6.98 -9.72 -10.57
CA THR A 48 6.14 -8.53 -10.74
C THR A 48 4.92 -8.57 -9.84
N ARG A 49 4.21 -9.70 -9.79
CA ARG A 49 3.09 -9.93 -8.87
C ARG A 49 3.52 -9.75 -7.41
N ARG A 50 4.67 -10.32 -7.02
CA ARG A 50 5.20 -10.17 -5.66
C ARG A 50 5.49 -8.72 -5.30
N ARG A 51 6.13 -7.96 -6.21
CA ARG A 51 6.41 -6.53 -5.98
C ARG A 51 5.13 -5.73 -5.81
N LYS A 52 4.11 -5.99 -6.64
CA LYS A 52 2.80 -5.34 -6.53
C LYS A 52 2.17 -5.60 -5.16
N ARG A 53 2.13 -6.85 -4.69
CA ARG A 53 1.63 -7.20 -3.36
C ARG A 53 2.36 -6.48 -2.22
N VAL A 54 3.70 -6.41 -2.30
CA VAL A 54 4.51 -5.68 -1.31
C VAL A 54 4.18 -4.19 -1.32
N LEU A 55 4.07 -3.58 -2.50
CA LEU A 55 3.72 -2.17 -2.62
C LEU A 55 2.31 -1.89 -2.10
N SER A 56 1.33 -2.74 -2.38
CA SER A 56 -0.03 -2.60 -1.85
C SER A 56 -0.02 -2.64 -0.32
N LEU A 57 0.67 -3.62 0.29
CA LEU A 57 0.77 -3.72 1.75
C LEU A 57 1.44 -2.49 2.37
N VAL A 58 2.50 -1.99 1.74
CA VAL A 58 3.17 -0.74 2.18
C VAL A 58 2.22 0.46 2.07
N GLN A 59 1.46 0.58 0.98
CA GLN A 59 0.48 1.65 0.79
C GLN A 59 -0.65 1.59 1.84
N GLU A 60 -1.14 0.40 2.15
CA GLU A 60 -2.14 0.18 3.20
C GLU A 60 -1.59 0.58 4.58
N THR A 61 -0.37 0.14 4.91
CA THR A 61 0.29 0.46 6.19
C THR A 61 0.56 1.96 6.34
N LEU A 62 1.01 2.63 5.28
CA LEU A 62 1.20 4.08 5.27
C LEU A 62 -0.13 4.84 5.39
N SER A 63 -1.19 4.32 4.78
CA SER A 63 -2.53 4.90 4.89
C SER A 63 -3.07 4.81 6.31
N GLN A 64 -2.84 3.67 6.98
CA GLN A 64 -3.17 3.47 8.39
C GLN A 64 -2.36 4.42 9.28
N LEU A 65 -1.03 4.46 9.11
CA LEU A 65 -0.16 5.35 9.88
C LEU A 65 -0.57 6.82 9.73
N ARG A 66 -0.94 7.25 8.52
CA ARG A 66 -1.42 8.61 8.27
C ARG A 66 -2.68 8.93 9.08
N LEU A 67 -3.57 7.96 9.25
CA LEU A 67 -4.79 8.10 10.03
C LEU A 67 -4.48 8.11 11.54
N ASP A 68 -3.57 7.26 11.99
CA ASP A 68 -3.11 7.23 13.38
C ASP A 68 -2.46 8.57 13.78
N VAL A 69 -1.66 9.17 12.91
CA VAL A 69 -1.08 10.51 13.12
C VAL A 69 -2.17 11.57 13.25
N LYS A 70 -3.25 11.50 12.46
CA LYS A 70 -4.37 12.44 12.60
C LYS A 70 -5.06 12.32 13.95
N TYR A 71 -5.23 11.10 14.46
CA TYR A 71 -5.80 10.89 15.80
C TYR A 71 -4.88 11.41 16.90
N LEU A 72 -3.57 11.14 16.81
CA LEU A 72 -2.61 11.68 17.78
C LEU A 72 -2.61 13.21 17.82
N LEU A 73 -2.72 13.87 16.67
CA LEU A 73 -2.81 15.33 16.60
C LEU A 73 -4.11 15.84 17.22
N PHE A 74 -5.22 15.16 17.00
CA PHE A 74 -6.51 15.49 17.61
C PHE A 74 -6.46 15.35 19.14
N ASP A 75 -5.99 14.22 19.64
CA ASP A 75 -5.85 13.98 21.08
C ASP A 75 -4.92 15.01 21.74
N LEU A 76 -3.83 15.39 21.04
CA LEU A 76 -2.93 16.43 21.49
C LEU A 76 -3.62 17.80 21.59
N GLU A 77 -4.49 18.14 20.65
CA GLU A 77 -5.23 19.40 20.67
C GLU A 77 -6.24 19.43 21.83
N VAL A 78 -6.97 18.32 22.03
CA VAL A 78 -7.92 18.17 23.14
C VAL A 78 -7.19 18.32 24.48
N THR A 79 -6.11 17.58 24.71
CA THR A 79 -5.34 17.63 25.96
C THR A 79 -4.70 19.00 26.20
N ARG A 80 -4.26 19.71 25.14
CA ARG A 80 -3.78 21.10 25.25
C ARG A 80 -4.89 22.04 25.71
N ARG A 81 -6.08 21.94 25.11
CA ARG A 81 -7.23 22.76 25.47
C ARG A 81 -7.67 22.53 26.91
N GLU A 82 -7.78 21.27 27.33
CA GLU A 82 -8.12 20.89 28.71
C GLU A 82 -7.10 21.46 29.70
N ARG A 83 -5.80 21.31 29.43
CA ARG A 83 -4.74 21.89 30.26
C ARG A 83 -4.87 23.41 30.36
N ASP A 84 -5.13 24.09 29.25
CA ASP A 84 -5.22 25.55 29.22
C ASP A 84 -6.45 26.05 29.99
N GLU A 85 -7.56 25.31 29.96
CA GLU A 85 -8.75 25.57 30.76
C GLU A 85 -8.50 25.37 32.26
N LEU A 86 -7.84 24.27 32.64
CA LEU A 86 -7.45 24.01 34.03
C LEU A 86 -6.48 25.08 34.58
N ARG A 87 -5.52 25.53 33.76
CA ARG A 87 -4.60 26.62 34.15
C ARG A 87 -5.35 27.92 34.44
N ARG A 88 -6.29 28.30 33.58
CA ARG A 88 -7.13 29.48 33.80
C ARG A 88 -7.91 29.39 35.11
N GLN A 89 -8.52 28.24 35.41
CA GLN A 89 -9.25 28.04 36.66
C GLN A 89 -8.34 28.18 37.89
N VAL A 90 -7.11 27.65 37.83
CA VAL A 90 -6.13 27.81 38.92
C VAL A 90 -5.72 29.27 39.09
N ASP A 91 -5.44 29.98 38.01
CA ASP A 91 -5.07 31.40 38.05
C ASP A 91 -6.21 32.26 38.63
N GLU A 92 -7.47 31.96 38.28
CA GLU A 92 -8.67 32.61 38.83
C GLU A 92 -8.84 32.34 40.34
N MET A 93 -8.63 31.10 40.79
CA MET A 93 -8.67 30.75 42.22
C MET A 93 -7.59 31.48 43.01
N GLN A 94 -6.36 31.56 42.50
CA GLN A 94 -5.26 32.26 43.16
C GLN A 94 -5.48 33.77 43.21
N ALA A 95 -6.05 34.37 42.15
CA ALA A 95 -6.40 35.79 42.14
C ALA A 95 -7.54 36.12 43.13
N GLY A 96 -8.49 35.21 43.34
CA GLY A 96 -9.56 35.36 44.33
C GLY A 96 -9.09 35.27 45.79
N ASP A 97 -8.03 34.50 46.06
CA ASP A 97 -7.47 34.31 47.41
C ASP A 97 -6.53 35.46 47.82
N ALA A 98 -5.91 36.16 46.85
CA ALA A 98 -5.06 37.34 47.08
C ALA A 98 -5.85 38.66 47.29
N GLY A 99 -7.19 38.61 47.24
CA GLY A 99 -8.09 39.76 47.31
C GLY A 99 -8.70 40.05 48.70
N PHE A 100 -8.23 39.41 49.78
CA PHE A 100 -8.70 39.62 51.15
C PHE A 100 -7.65 40.28 52.05
#